data_AF-A0AAD7X359-F1
#
_entry.id   AF-A0AAD7X359-F1
#
_cell.length_a   1.000
_cell.length_b   1.000
_cell.length_c   1.000
_cell.angle_alpha   90.00
_cell.angle_beta   90.00
_cell.angle_gamma   90.00
#
_symmetry.space_group_name_H-M   'P 1'
#
loop_
_entity.id
_entity.type
_entity.pdbx_description
1 polymer ?
#
loop_
_entity_poly.entity_id
_entity_poly.type
_entity_poly.pdbx_seq_one_letter_code
_entity_poly.pdbx_strand_id
1 'polypeptide(L)'
;MLQRRKNLSHKQRREQMMLKRAVKRGDISPPPPLKPDRRVRKPRRAKNSQPVDPTVRRLESSFVKLPKHFLKRTDILASQLPLTRPVLPEAAILSDIDKQPPAAADGQPLPELTCIKRPKWRYDMSKNEVEANEQGHFRKWLEQTAAAVDAWCSVEPAPEPAAQQAQPQAQEPEVPKEPEEMPHAPTSFERNLEVWRQV
;
A
#
# COMPACT_ATOMS: atom_id res chain seq x y z
N MET A 1 34.74 25.75 -26.91
CA MET A 1 35.16 24.40 -27.37
C MET A 1 35.01 23.42 -26.22
N LEU A 2 34.09 22.44 -26.31
CA LEU A 2 33.94 21.40 -25.28
C LEU A 2 35.09 20.39 -25.39
N GLN A 3 35.97 20.35 -24.37
CA GLN A 3 37.02 19.34 -24.27
C GLN A 3 36.40 17.95 -24.10
N ARG A 4 36.57 17.10 -25.12
CA ARG A 4 36.17 15.69 -25.07
C ARG A 4 36.95 14.98 -23.96
N ARG A 5 36.22 14.28 -23.08
CA ARG A 5 36.83 13.38 -22.08
C ARG A 5 37.60 12.30 -22.81
N LYS A 6 38.90 12.21 -22.56
CA LYS A 6 39.73 11.13 -23.10
C LYS A 6 39.31 9.82 -22.43
N ASN A 7 38.89 8.84 -23.23
CA ASN A 7 38.61 7.50 -22.72
C ASN A 7 39.93 6.90 -22.22
N LEU A 8 39.97 6.52 -20.94
CA LEU A 8 41.14 5.88 -20.36
C LEU A 8 41.30 4.49 -20.97
N SER A 9 42.49 4.22 -21.49
CA SER A 9 42.84 2.91 -22.05
C SER A 9 42.78 1.83 -20.97
N HIS A 10 42.46 0.60 -21.35
CA HIS A 10 42.41 -0.54 -20.44
C HIS A 10 43.74 -0.76 -19.69
N LYS A 11 44.87 -0.48 -20.35
CA LYS A 11 46.21 -0.52 -19.73
C LYS A 11 46.34 0.51 -18.61
N GLN A 12 45.93 1.76 -18.85
CA GLN A 12 45.94 2.84 -17.86
C GLN A 12 45.05 2.52 -16.66
N ARG A 13 43.90 1.87 -16.88
CA ARG A 13 43.02 1.43 -15.79
C ARG A 13 43.69 0.37 -14.90
N ARG A 14 44.43 -0.57 -15.49
CA ARG A 14 45.16 -1.62 -14.76
C ARG A 14 46.31 -1.03 -13.94
N GLU A 15 47.10 -0.13 -14.52
CA GLU A 15 48.18 0.60 -13.84
C GLU A 15 47.65 1.41 -12.64
N GLN A 16 46.54 2.14 -12.83
CA GLN A 16 45.89 2.87 -11.74
C GLN A 16 45.41 1.95 -10.61
N MET A 17 44.91 0.75 -10.93
CA MET A 17 44.53 -0.23 -9.90
C MET A 17 45.73 -0.78 -9.14
N MET A 18 46.84 -1.05 -9.82
CA MET A 18 48.08 -1.49 -9.18
C MET A 18 48.65 -0.42 -8.26
N LEU A 19 48.72 0.84 -8.73
CA LEU A 19 49.13 1.97 -7.90
C LEU A 19 48.26 2.12 -6.65
N LYS A 20 46.92 2.03 -6.78
CA LYS A 20 46.02 2.07 -5.63
C LYS A 20 46.26 0.93 -4.64
N ARG A 21 46.64 -0.27 -5.10
CA ARG A 21 46.96 -1.42 -4.23
C ARG A 21 48.29 -1.23 -3.52
N ALA A 22 49.31 -0.74 -4.22
CA ALA A 22 50.62 -0.43 -3.66
C ALA A 22 50.54 0.67 -2.59
N VAL A 23 49.77 1.75 -2.84
CA VAL A 23 49.48 2.79 -1.83
C VAL A 23 48.79 2.19 -0.60
N LYS A 24 47.81 1.31 -0.78
CA LYS A 24 47.11 0.66 0.34
C LYS A 24 47.99 -0.31 1.14
N ARG A 25 49.00 -0.92 0.52
CA ARG A 25 50.00 -1.77 1.19
C ARG A 25 51.12 -0.98 1.87
N GLY A 26 51.25 0.30 1.58
CA GLY A 26 52.35 1.12 2.08
C GLY A 26 53.65 1.01 1.26
N ASP A 27 53.63 0.31 0.12
CA ASP A 27 54.80 0.11 -0.74
C ASP A 27 55.25 1.42 -1.43
N ILE A 28 54.33 2.37 -1.60
CA ILE A 28 54.58 3.69 -2.19
C ILE A 28 53.88 4.78 -1.39
N SER A 29 54.53 5.93 -1.23
CA SER A 29 53.92 7.10 -0.57
C SER A 29 52.73 7.61 -1.40
N PRO A 30 51.64 8.06 -0.74
CA PRO A 30 50.48 8.54 -1.45
C PRO A 30 50.85 9.75 -2.32
N PRO A 31 50.41 9.79 -3.59
CA PRO A 31 50.68 10.94 -4.45
C PRO A 31 50.10 12.21 -3.82
N PRO A 32 50.76 13.37 -4.02
CA PRO A 32 50.32 14.62 -3.42
C PRO A 32 48.86 14.92 -3.81
N PRO A 33 48.02 15.36 -2.87
CA PRO A 33 46.61 15.60 -3.14
C PRO A 33 46.48 16.69 -4.20
N LEU A 34 46.04 16.30 -5.40
CA LEU A 34 45.58 17.25 -6.41
C LEU A 34 44.41 18.02 -5.81
N LYS A 35 44.47 19.35 -5.90
CA LYS A 35 43.52 20.31 -5.32
C LYS A 35 42.08 19.79 -5.42
N PRO A 36 41.28 19.86 -4.35
CA PRO A 36 39.93 19.30 -4.36
C PRO A 36 39.10 19.99 -5.45
N ASP A 37 38.74 19.25 -6.49
CA ASP A 37 37.72 19.66 -7.45
C ASP A 37 36.42 19.80 -6.65
N ARG A 38 36.03 21.05 -6.40
CA ARG A 38 34.94 21.46 -5.51
C ARG A 38 33.57 21.18 -6.14
N ARG A 39 33.38 19.99 -6.71
CA ARG A 39 32.07 19.48 -7.11
C ARG A 39 31.41 18.87 -5.88
N VAL A 40 30.84 19.75 -5.06
CA VAL A 40 29.79 19.39 -4.11
C VAL A 40 28.75 18.59 -4.88
N ARG A 41 28.76 17.26 -4.70
CA ARG A 41 27.74 16.38 -5.23
C ARG A 41 26.47 16.70 -4.44
N LYS A 42 25.59 17.53 -4.99
CA LYS A 42 24.20 17.60 -4.53
C LYS A 42 23.67 16.16 -4.43
N PRO A 43 22.95 15.78 -3.36
CA PRO A 43 22.40 14.44 -3.25
C PRO A 43 21.56 14.17 -4.50
N ARG A 44 21.92 13.09 -5.22
CA ARG A 44 21.14 12.62 -6.37
C ARG A 44 19.79 12.17 -5.81
N ARG A 45 18.79 13.06 -5.87
CA ARG A 45 17.39 12.65 -5.91
C ARG A 45 17.29 11.57 -7.00
N ALA A 46 16.88 10.37 -6.62
CA ALA A 46 16.81 9.23 -7.52
C ALA A 46 15.93 9.58 -8.74
N LYS A 47 16.56 9.97 -9.85
CA LYS A 47 15.92 10.03 -11.17
C LYS A 47 15.87 8.61 -11.71
N ASN A 48 15.02 7.78 -11.12
CA ASN A 48 14.55 6.53 -11.73
C ASN A 48 13.24 6.76 -12.51
N SER A 49 12.87 8.01 -12.81
CA SER A 49 11.85 8.31 -13.80
C SER A 49 12.53 8.48 -15.16
N GLN A 50 12.88 7.36 -15.81
CA GLN A 50 12.78 7.37 -17.27
C GLN A 50 11.35 7.81 -17.62
N PRO A 51 11.12 8.55 -18.71
CA PRO A 51 9.77 8.73 -19.22
C PRO A 51 9.28 7.34 -19.64
N VAL A 52 8.62 6.66 -18.72
CA VAL A 52 7.85 5.45 -19.00
C VAL A 52 6.77 5.89 -19.97
N ASP A 53 6.64 5.17 -21.08
CA ASP A 53 5.62 5.44 -22.08
C ASP A 53 4.26 5.64 -21.39
N PRO A 54 3.49 6.68 -21.76
CA PRO A 54 2.22 6.98 -21.10
C PRO A 54 1.21 5.82 -21.25
N THR A 55 1.38 4.98 -22.27
CA THR A 55 0.59 3.76 -22.51
C THR A 55 0.87 2.67 -21.47
N VAL A 56 2.12 2.53 -21.02
CA VAL A 56 2.50 1.55 -19.99
C VAL A 56 1.97 1.99 -18.63
N ARG A 57 2.06 3.29 -18.33
CA ARG A 57 1.46 3.87 -17.10
C ARG A 57 -0.04 3.72 -17.03
N ARG A 58 -0.71 3.75 -18.18
CA ARG A 58 -2.16 3.61 -18.26
C ARG A 58 -2.65 2.25 -17.76
N LEU A 59 -1.82 1.21 -17.84
CA LEU A 59 -2.13 -0.15 -17.39
C LEU A 59 -1.54 -0.49 -16.01
N GLU A 60 -0.98 0.49 -15.30
CA GLU A 60 -0.49 0.25 -13.94
C GLU A 60 -1.66 0.07 -12.98
N SER A 61 -1.63 -1.02 -12.21
CA SER A 61 -2.60 -1.26 -11.16
C SER A 61 -2.60 -0.13 -10.13
N SER A 62 -3.80 0.28 -9.72
CA SER A 62 -4.00 1.32 -8.72
C SER A 62 -4.88 0.80 -7.60
N PHE A 63 -4.37 0.81 -6.38
CA PHE A 63 -5.06 0.29 -5.19
C PHE A 63 -5.46 1.42 -4.23
N VAL A 64 -6.36 1.12 -3.31
CA VAL A 64 -6.77 2.03 -2.23
C VAL A 64 -5.54 2.41 -1.39
N LYS A 65 -5.39 3.71 -1.12
CA LYS A 65 -4.39 4.22 -0.18
C LYS A 65 -5.06 4.46 1.16
N LEU A 66 -4.49 3.89 2.21
CA LEU A 66 -5.03 4.02 3.56
C LEU A 66 -4.90 5.47 4.04
N PRO A 67 -5.95 6.02 4.69
CA PRO A 67 -5.85 7.33 5.31
C PRO A 67 -4.73 7.36 6.35
N LYS A 68 -3.97 8.47 6.41
CA LYS A 68 -2.84 8.59 7.34
C LYS A 68 -3.26 8.50 8.81
N HIS A 69 -4.48 8.92 9.15
CA HIS A 69 -5.00 8.84 10.51
C HIS A 69 -5.26 7.38 10.91
N PHE A 70 -5.81 6.57 9.99
CA PHE A 70 -6.02 5.14 10.20
C PHE A 70 -4.70 4.44 10.50
N LEU A 71 -3.68 4.67 9.67
CA LEU A 71 -2.34 4.10 9.87
C LEU A 71 -1.74 4.45 11.24
N LYS A 72 -1.91 5.70 11.70
CA LYS A 72 -1.43 6.12 13.03
C LYS A 72 -2.21 5.45 14.16
N ARG A 73 -3.53 5.35 14.04
CA ARG A 73 -4.39 4.69 15.04
C ARG A 73 -3.99 3.22 15.17
N THR A 74 -3.87 2.51 14.05
CA THR A 74 -3.48 1.09 14.04
C THR A 74 -2.06 0.87 14.56
N ASP A 75 -1.13 1.78 14.30
CA ASP A 75 0.24 1.70 14.81
C ASP A 75 0.28 1.81 16.35
N ILE A 76 -0.48 2.76 16.91
CA ILE A 76 -0.64 2.91 18.36
C ILE A 76 -1.28 1.66 18.96
N LEU A 77 -2.42 1.20 18.40
CA LEU A 77 -3.12 0.01 18.90
C LEU A 77 -2.25 -1.25 18.83
N ALA A 78 -1.53 -1.46 17.73
CA ALA A 78 -0.64 -2.61 17.57
C ALA A 78 0.52 -2.61 18.57
N SER A 79 0.95 -1.43 19.05
CA SER A 79 1.99 -1.32 20.09
C SER A 79 1.46 -1.59 21.50
N GLN A 80 0.16 -1.38 21.72
CA GLN A 80 -0.49 -1.47 23.04
C GLN A 80 -1.16 -2.82 23.27
N LEU A 81 -1.72 -3.43 22.23
CA LEU A 81 -2.48 -4.67 22.34
C LEU A 81 -1.54 -5.88 22.52
N PRO A 82 -1.64 -6.61 23.66
CA PRO A 82 -0.82 -7.79 23.89
C PRO A 82 -1.29 -8.93 22.98
N LEU A 83 -0.37 -9.52 22.21
CA LEU A 83 -0.66 -10.71 21.41
C LEU A 83 -0.46 -11.97 22.26
N THR A 84 -1.55 -12.69 22.53
CA THR A 84 -1.49 -13.98 23.21
C THR A 84 -0.76 -15.00 22.34
N ARG A 85 0.31 -15.61 22.88
CA ARG A 85 1.08 -16.68 22.25
C ARG A 85 1.08 -17.90 23.18
N PRO A 86 0.95 -19.14 22.68
CA PRO A 86 0.76 -19.55 21.28
C PRO A 86 -0.58 -19.08 20.70
N VAL A 87 -0.64 -18.93 19.37
CA VAL A 87 -1.90 -18.60 18.69
C VAL A 87 -2.85 -19.78 18.85
N LEU A 88 -4.10 -19.51 19.25
CA LEU A 88 -5.10 -20.56 19.41
C LEU A 88 -5.30 -21.29 18.07
N PRO A 89 -5.35 -22.64 18.05
CA PRO A 89 -5.47 -23.41 16.81
C PRO A 89 -6.77 -23.12 16.06
N GLU A 90 -7.82 -22.71 16.77
CA GLU A 90 -9.10 -22.29 16.18
C GLU A 90 -8.93 -21.07 15.28
N ALA A 91 -8.10 -20.09 15.68
CA ALA A 91 -7.81 -18.91 14.87
C ALA A 91 -6.94 -19.22 13.63
N ALA A 92 -6.31 -20.40 13.57
CA ALA A 92 -5.55 -20.85 12.41
C ALA A 92 -6.42 -21.54 11.35
N ILE A 93 -7.66 -21.90 11.69
CA ILE A 93 -8.59 -22.61 10.81
C ILE A 93 -9.71 -21.63 10.43
N LEU A 94 -9.76 -21.25 9.15
CA LEU A 94 -10.89 -20.51 8.61
C LEU A 94 -12.11 -21.46 8.56
N SER A 95 -13.09 -21.23 9.43
CA SER A 95 -14.29 -22.06 9.49
C SER A 95 -15.21 -21.74 8.30
N ASP A 96 -15.75 -22.76 7.63
CA ASP A 96 -16.68 -22.57 6.49
C ASP A 96 -17.97 -21.81 6.87
N ILE A 97 -18.25 -21.68 8.17
CA ILE A 97 -19.41 -21.01 8.76
C ILE A 97 -19.28 -19.48 8.72
N ASP A 98 -18.06 -18.93 8.65
CA ASP A 98 -17.81 -17.49 8.52
C ASP A 98 -18.13 -16.93 7.12
N LYS A 99 -18.71 -17.74 6.25
CA LYS A 99 -19.27 -17.32 4.95
C LYS A 99 -20.60 -16.57 5.09
N GLN A 100 -21.22 -16.53 6.26
CA GLN A 100 -22.34 -15.61 6.46
C GLN A 100 -21.80 -14.17 6.42
N PRO A 101 -22.31 -13.32 5.50
CA PRO A 101 -21.92 -11.92 5.51
C PRO A 101 -22.24 -11.36 6.90
N PRO A 102 -21.31 -10.62 7.52
CA PRO A 102 -21.58 -9.96 8.79
C PRO A 102 -22.88 -9.17 8.62
N ALA A 103 -23.89 -9.50 9.42
CA ALA A 103 -25.07 -8.66 9.47
C ALA A 103 -24.61 -7.30 9.97
N ALA A 104 -24.94 -6.22 9.27
CA ALA A 104 -24.77 -4.89 9.83
C ALA A 104 -25.51 -4.84 11.19
N ALA A 105 -25.08 -3.96 12.10
CA ALA A 105 -25.71 -3.78 13.42
C ALA A 105 -27.25 -3.60 13.36
N ASP A 106 -27.80 -3.24 12.19
CA ASP A 106 -29.22 -3.06 11.91
C ASP A 106 -29.91 -4.25 11.20
N GLY A 107 -29.29 -5.43 11.14
CA GLY A 107 -29.86 -6.61 10.49
C GLY A 107 -29.97 -6.53 8.97
N GLN A 108 -29.38 -5.51 8.34
CA GLN A 108 -29.28 -5.41 6.89
C GLN A 108 -28.06 -6.21 6.39
N PRO A 109 -28.21 -7.01 5.32
CA PRO A 109 -27.08 -7.70 4.72
C PRO A 109 -26.08 -6.66 4.20
N LEU A 110 -24.80 -6.83 4.52
CA LEU A 110 -23.74 -6.03 3.91
C LEU A 110 -23.85 -6.10 2.37
N PRO A 111 -23.60 -4.99 1.65
CA PRO A 111 -23.68 -4.98 0.20
C PRO A 111 -22.74 -6.04 -0.39
N GLU A 112 -23.30 -6.98 -1.14
CA GLU A 112 -22.56 -8.07 -1.77
C GLU A 112 -21.54 -7.50 -2.78
N LEU A 113 -20.25 -7.61 -2.44
CA LEU A 113 -19.16 -7.19 -3.31
C LEU A 113 -19.14 -8.07 -4.56
N THR A 114 -19.66 -7.54 -5.66
CA THR A 114 -19.77 -8.26 -6.93
C THR A 114 -18.74 -7.76 -7.94
N CYS A 115 -18.23 -8.68 -8.77
CA CYS A 115 -17.42 -8.32 -9.93
C CYS A 115 -18.28 -7.56 -10.97
N ILE A 116 -17.81 -6.37 -11.37
CA ILE A 116 -18.47 -5.55 -12.39
C ILE A 116 -18.50 -6.27 -13.75
N LYS A 117 -19.71 -6.42 -14.31
CA LYS A 117 -19.92 -6.88 -15.69
C LYS A 117 -19.83 -5.71 -16.67
N ARG A 118 -19.37 -5.98 -17.89
CA ARG A 118 -19.35 -4.98 -18.96
C ARG A 118 -20.77 -4.59 -19.38
N PRO A 119 -21.05 -3.29 -19.58
CA PRO A 119 -22.34 -2.85 -20.09
C PRO A 119 -22.56 -3.36 -21.52
N LYS A 120 -23.82 -3.62 -21.88
CA LYS A 120 -24.18 -4.10 -23.21
C LYS A 120 -23.97 -2.98 -24.24
N TRP A 121 -23.00 -3.16 -25.13
CA TRP A 121 -22.81 -2.29 -26.29
C TRP A 121 -23.76 -2.63 -27.44
N ARG A 122 -24.05 -1.64 -28.30
CA ARG A 122 -24.79 -1.79 -29.56
C ARG A 122 -23.89 -1.33 -30.70
N TYR A 123 -24.07 -1.91 -31.89
CA TYR A 123 -23.26 -1.57 -33.08
C TYR A 123 -23.39 -0.10 -33.50
N ASP A 124 -24.53 0.53 -33.21
CA ASP A 124 -24.78 1.93 -33.54
C ASP A 124 -24.08 2.92 -32.60
N MET A 125 -23.56 2.45 -31.46
CA MET A 125 -22.89 3.31 -30.49
C MET A 125 -21.52 3.73 -31.00
N SER A 126 -21.21 5.02 -30.86
CA SER A 126 -19.86 5.50 -31.14
C SER A 126 -18.87 4.96 -30.12
N LYS A 127 -17.59 4.84 -30.50
CA LYS A 127 -16.53 4.44 -29.58
C LYS A 127 -16.51 5.32 -28.31
N ASN A 128 -16.67 6.63 -28.48
CA ASN A 128 -16.68 7.58 -27.36
C ASN A 128 -17.87 7.33 -26.41
N GLU A 129 -19.03 6.96 -26.95
CA GLU A 129 -20.21 6.63 -26.17
C GLU A 129 -20.01 5.33 -25.38
N VAL A 130 -19.45 4.29 -26.00
CA VAL A 130 -19.11 3.03 -25.31
C VAL A 130 -18.12 3.30 -24.18
N GLU A 131 -17.06 4.06 -24.45
CA GLU A 131 -16.04 4.38 -23.45
C GLU A 131 -16.60 5.23 -22.28
N ALA A 132 -17.50 6.17 -22.56
CA ALA A 132 -18.17 6.98 -21.53
C ALA A 132 -19.12 6.14 -20.67
N ASN A 133 -19.89 5.24 -21.29
CA ASN A 133 -20.79 4.32 -20.59
C ASN A 133 -20.01 3.38 -19.67
N GLU A 134 -18.93 2.78 -20.17
CA GLU A 134 -18.00 1.96 -19.39
C GLU A 134 -17.42 2.74 -18.20
N GLN A 135 -16.95 3.97 -18.44
CA GLN A 135 -16.41 4.81 -17.38
C GLN A 135 -17.45 5.14 -16.30
N GLY A 136 -18.69 5.44 -16.70
CA GLY A 136 -19.81 5.70 -15.77
C GLY A 136 -20.12 4.48 -14.91
N HIS A 137 -20.22 3.29 -15.51
CA HIS A 137 -20.45 2.04 -14.80
C HIS A 137 -19.33 1.74 -13.80
N PHE A 138 -18.07 1.89 -14.23
CA PHE A 138 -16.92 1.65 -13.37
C PHE A 138 -16.85 2.63 -12.20
N ARG A 139 -17.14 3.93 -12.42
CA ARG A 139 -17.19 4.94 -11.34
C ARG A 139 -18.25 4.60 -10.29
N LYS A 140 -19.46 4.25 -10.73
CA LYS A 140 -20.53 3.84 -9.83
C LYS A 140 -20.13 2.62 -8.99
N TRP A 141 -19.52 1.62 -9.63
CA TRP A 141 -19.02 0.44 -8.92
C TRP A 141 -17.92 0.80 -7.91
N LEU A 142 -17.00 1.70 -8.26
CA LEU A 142 -15.96 2.16 -7.34
C LEU A 142 -16.52 2.86 -6.10
N GLU A 143 -17.53 3.70 -6.27
CA GLU A 143 -18.21 4.38 -5.16
C GLU A 143 -18.91 3.38 -4.24
N GLN A 144 -19.64 2.43 -4.81
CA GLN A 144 -20.31 1.36 -4.06
C GLN A 144 -19.31 0.48 -3.30
N THR A 145 -18.25 0.05 -3.97
CA THR A 145 -17.21 -0.80 -3.37
C THR A 145 -16.43 -0.03 -2.30
N ALA A 146 -16.11 1.24 -2.53
CA ALA A 146 -15.45 2.07 -1.52
C ALA A 146 -16.34 2.23 -0.28
N ALA A 147 -17.63 2.56 -0.45
CA ALA A 147 -18.55 2.69 0.67
C ALA A 147 -18.70 1.37 1.46
N ALA A 148 -18.76 0.22 0.78
CA ALA A 148 -18.81 -1.09 1.41
C ALA A 148 -17.55 -1.41 2.22
N VAL A 149 -16.37 -1.12 1.66
CA VAL A 149 -15.09 -1.33 2.36
C VAL A 149 -14.91 -0.36 3.52
N ASP A 150 -15.33 0.89 3.37
CA ASP A 150 -15.27 1.89 4.44
C ASP A 150 -16.24 1.53 5.58
N ALA A 151 -17.43 1.00 5.26
CA ALA A 151 -18.36 0.46 6.24
C ALA A 151 -17.73 -0.72 7.00
N TRP A 152 -17.13 -1.69 6.28
CA TRP A 152 -16.41 -2.82 6.88
C TRP A 152 -15.29 -2.37 7.84
N CYS A 153 -14.51 -1.35 7.47
CA CYS A 153 -13.43 -0.83 8.32
C CYS A 153 -13.93 -0.03 9.53
N SER A 154 -15.19 0.41 9.49
CA SER A 154 -15.82 1.27 10.50
C SER A 154 -16.83 0.50 11.36
N VAL A 155 -17.03 -0.80 11.13
CA VAL A 155 -17.78 -1.66 12.04
C VAL A 155 -16.98 -1.71 13.34
N GLU A 156 -17.43 -0.95 14.33
CA GLU A 156 -17.03 -1.21 15.70
C GLU A 156 -17.56 -2.61 16.06
N PRO A 157 -16.72 -3.46 16.67
CA PRO A 157 -17.17 -4.78 17.10
C PRO A 157 -18.41 -4.58 17.97
N ALA A 158 -19.50 -5.24 17.59
CA ALA A 158 -20.69 -5.28 18.41
C ALA A 158 -20.26 -5.75 19.82
N PRO A 159 -20.71 -5.09 20.90
CA PRO A 159 -20.40 -5.59 22.23
C PRO A 159 -20.87 -7.03 22.28
N GLU A 160 -19.94 -7.96 22.53
CA GLU A 160 -20.30 -9.34 22.83
C GLU A 160 -21.42 -9.30 23.87
N PRO A 161 -22.45 -10.17 23.78
CA PRO A 161 -23.48 -10.22 24.79
C PRO A 161 -22.81 -10.70 26.07
N ALA A 162 -22.34 -9.74 26.87
CA ALA A 162 -21.92 -9.94 28.23
C ALA A 162 -23.07 -10.70 28.90
N ALA A 163 -22.75 -11.92 29.32
CA ALA A 163 -23.63 -12.77 30.08
C ALA A 163 -24.36 -11.92 31.12
N GLN A 164 -25.69 -11.85 30.98
CA GLN A 164 -26.55 -11.23 31.97
C GLN A 164 -26.38 -12.00 33.29
N GLN A 165 -25.48 -11.52 34.15
CA GLN A 165 -25.55 -11.76 35.58
C GLN A 165 -25.57 -10.41 36.29
N ALA A 166 -26.74 -10.16 36.87
CA ALA A 166 -27.13 -8.97 37.60
C ALA A 166 -26.24 -8.71 38.83
N GLN A 167 -25.91 -7.45 39.11
CA GLN A 167 -26.39 -6.71 40.31
C GLN A 167 -25.83 -5.27 40.37
N PRO A 168 -26.44 -4.36 41.16
CA PRO A 168 -26.26 -2.91 41.04
C PRO A 168 -25.32 -2.27 42.08
N GLN A 169 -24.72 -1.14 41.67
CA GLN A 169 -24.17 0.01 42.42
C GLN A 169 -22.87 -0.15 43.26
N ALA A 170 -21.81 0.56 42.85
CA ALA A 170 -21.05 1.52 43.67
C ALA A 170 -20.09 2.35 42.78
N GLN A 171 -19.95 3.64 43.06
CA GLN A 171 -19.07 4.60 42.37
C GLN A 171 -17.60 4.46 42.83
N GLU A 172 -16.65 4.26 41.90
CA GLU A 172 -15.21 4.67 41.95
C GLU A 172 -14.40 4.07 40.78
N PRO A 173 -13.17 4.54 40.49
CA PRO A 173 -12.76 5.70 39.68
C PRO A 173 -12.61 5.37 38.17
N GLU A 174 -12.34 6.37 37.32
CA GLU A 174 -12.04 6.20 35.88
C GLU A 174 -10.85 5.23 35.67
N VAL A 175 -11.15 3.95 35.45
CA VAL A 175 -10.21 2.98 34.89
C VAL A 175 -10.05 3.32 33.40
N PRO A 176 -8.82 3.50 32.88
CA PRO A 176 -8.61 3.75 31.46
C PRO A 176 -9.28 2.65 30.65
N LYS A 177 -10.22 3.01 29.78
CA LYS A 177 -10.85 2.08 28.82
C LYS A 177 -9.74 1.26 28.16
N GLU A 178 -9.84 -0.06 28.29
CA GLU A 178 -8.95 -1.00 27.61
C GLU A 178 -8.90 -0.68 26.11
N PRO A 179 -7.76 -0.91 25.45
CA PRO A 179 -7.62 -0.57 24.03
C PRO A 179 -8.71 -1.25 23.21
N GLU A 180 -9.49 -0.41 22.53
CA GLU A 180 -10.42 -0.80 21.47
C GLU A 180 -9.75 -1.83 20.56
N GLU A 181 -10.48 -2.89 20.22
CA GLU A 181 -10.00 -3.94 19.32
C GLU A 181 -9.40 -3.38 18.03
N MET A 182 -8.51 -4.17 17.40
CA MET A 182 -7.94 -3.77 16.12
C MET A 182 -9.06 -3.56 15.09
N PRO A 183 -9.13 -2.38 14.44
CA PRO A 183 -10.15 -2.16 13.42
C PRO A 183 -9.93 -3.11 12.25
N HIS A 184 -11.02 -3.48 11.58
CA HIS A 184 -10.95 -4.36 10.42
C HIS A 184 -10.04 -3.77 9.33
N ALA A 185 -9.18 -4.65 8.77
CA ALA A 185 -8.28 -4.23 7.71
C ALA A 185 -9.07 -4.00 6.40
N PRO A 186 -8.83 -2.88 5.71
CA PRO A 186 -9.39 -2.63 4.39
C PRO A 186 -8.86 -3.62 3.35
N THR A 187 -9.74 -4.06 2.47
CA THR A 187 -9.40 -4.95 1.35
C THR A 187 -8.77 -4.17 0.20
N SER A 188 -7.82 -4.77 -0.51
CA SER A 188 -7.22 -4.19 -1.71
C SER A 188 -8.00 -4.59 -2.95
N PHE A 189 -8.38 -3.61 -3.80
CA PHE A 189 -9.04 -3.85 -5.08
C PHE A 189 -8.55 -2.87 -6.16
N GLU A 190 -8.66 -3.27 -7.42
CA GLU A 190 -8.23 -2.48 -8.58
C GLU A 190 -9.14 -1.26 -8.80
N ARG A 191 -8.52 -0.10 -9.00
CA ARG A 191 -9.21 1.19 -9.22
C ARG A 191 -8.91 1.79 -10.59
N ASN A 192 -8.13 1.12 -11.42
CA ASN A 192 -7.80 1.55 -12.77
C ASN A 192 -8.82 0.99 -13.77
N LEU A 193 -9.54 1.89 -14.43
CA LEU A 193 -10.51 1.57 -15.48
C LEU A 193 -9.90 0.75 -16.62
N GLU A 194 -8.64 1.01 -16.96
CA GLU A 194 -7.98 0.42 -18.12
C GLU A 194 -7.55 -1.01 -17.86
N VAL A 195 -7.22 -1.32 -16.60
CA VAL A 195 -7.01 -2.71 -16.15
C VAL A 195 -8.34 -3.47 -16.19
N TRP A 196 -9.43 -2.86 -15.70
CA TRP A 196 -10.76 -3.47 -15.82
C TRP A 196 -11.18 -3.72 -17.27
N ARG A 197 -10.81 -2.83 -18.21
CA ARG A 197 -11.04 -3.03 -19.65
C ARG A 197 -10.23 -4.17 -20.28
N GLN A 198 -9.32 -4.82 -19.55
CA GLN A 198 -8.62 -6.02 -20.02
C GLN A 198 -9.22 -7.33 -19.51
N VAL A 199 -10.13 -7.26 -18.53
CA VAL A 199 -10.83 -8.41 -17.93
C VAL A 199 -12.13 -8.70 -18.68
#